data_AF-A0AAW2JKX7-F1
#
_entry.id   AF-A0AAW2JKX7-F1
#
_cell.length_a   1.000
_cell.length_b   1.000
_cell.length_c   1.000
_cell.angle_alpha   90.00
_cell.angle_beta   90.00
_cell.angle_gamma   90.00
#
_symmetry.space_group_name_H-M   'P 1'
#
loop_
_entity.id
_entity.type
_entity.pdbx_description
1 polymer ?
#
loop_
_entity_poly.entity_id
_entity_poly.type
_entity_poly.pdbx_seq_one_letter_code
_entity_poly.pdbx_strand_id
1 'polypeptide(L)'
;MGFQEGALPIKYLGVPLVSTKAFVADCRPLLQQIDARLAVIREIEGRMRRFLWRGSSMNGYAKVSWDQVCKSKQEGGLGIQRVLHLNQALLCKQVWRLLQEDRSIWVEWVLRHRLQKQSLWTSKTTTAPWCWKQMIKISHLLKPGLDYRVGDGSKFKLWLDVWHEKGPLIHHYPRGPLATGLPSRFITYRSAAAWVLELAVGDRL
;
A
#
# COMPACT_ATOMS: atom_id res chain seq x y z
N MET A 1 36.35 -23.20 7.46
CA MET A 1 35.15 -22.34 7.39
C MET A 1 34.96 -21.69 8.75
N GLY A 2 35.29 -20.40 8.89
CA GLY A 2 35.24 -19.69 10.17
C GLY A 2 33.86 -19.10 10.42
N PHE A 3 32.99 -19.85 11.10
CA PHE A 3 31.82 -19.26 11.73
C PHE A 3 32.24 -18.73 13.10
N GLN A 4 32.04 -17.43 13.33
CA GLN A 4 32.17 -16.86 14.67
C GLN A 4 30.91 -17.20 15.48
N GLU A 5 31.10 -17.82 16.64
CA GLU A 5 30.03 -18.14 17.58
C GLU A 5 29.44 -16.84 18.13
N GLY A 6 28.18 -16.54 17.80
CA GLY A 6 27.48 -15.34 18.27
C GLY A 6 26.86 -15.56 19.64
N ALA A 7 27.09 -14.64 20.58
CA ALA A 7 26.44 -14.67 21.90
C ALA A 7 25.00 -14.11 21.82
N LEU A 8 24.05 -14.80 22.45
CA LEU A 8 22.67 -14.35 22.60
C LEU A 8 22.59 -13.14 23.56
N PRO A 9 21.60 -12.22 23.39
CA PRO A 9 20.48 -12.29 22.46
C PRO A 9 20.78 -11.64 21.10
N ILE A 10 20.63 -12.43 20.04
CA ILE A 10 20.77 -11.96 18.64
C ILE A 10 19.40 -11.48 18.16
N LYS A 11 19.32 -10.35 17.46
CA LYS A 11 18.06 -9.87 16.85
C LYS A 11 17.99 -10.34 15.40
N TYR A 12 16.88 -10.96 15.01
CA TYR A 12 16.59 -11.31 13.60
C TYR A 12 15.27 -10.68 13.17
N LEU A 13 15.31 -9.92 12.08
CA LEU A 13 14.16 -9.15 11.56
C LEU A 13 13.50 -8.23 12.61
N GLY A 14 14.27 -7.75 13.59
CA GLY A 14 13.80 -6.85 14.65
C GLY A 14 13.19 -7.54 15.87
N VAL A 15 13.22 -8.88 15.93
CA VAL A 15 12.75 -9.68 17.06
C VAL A 15 13.95 -10.35 17.73
N PRO A 16 14.05 -10.38 19.08
CA PRO A 16 15.07 -11.18 19.74
C PRO A 16 14.87 -12.66 19.38
N LEU A 17 15.89 -13.29 18.81
CA LEU A 17 15.99 -14.73 18.68
C LEU A 17 16.26 -15.27 20.08
N VAL A 18 15.25 -15.94 20.63
CA VAL A 18 15.35 -16.65 21.90
C VAL A 18 15.33 -18.14 21.57
N SER A 19 16.20 -18.93 22.19
CA SER A 19 16.21 -20.39 22.03
C SER A 19 15.02 -21.07 22.75
N THR A 20 14.27 -20.30 23.54
CA THR A 20 13.11 -20.74 24.32
C THR A 20 11.81 -20.13 23.79
N LYS A 21 10.68 -20.62 24.30
CA LYS A 21 9.33 -20.14 23.94
C LYS A 21 9.25 -18.62 24.20
N ALA A 22 8.96 -17.83 23.17
CA ALA A 22 8.89 -16.37 23.29
C ALA A 22 7.79 -15.93 24.28
N PHE A 23 8.15 -15.05 25.22
CA PHE A 23 7.23 -14.45 26.19
C PHE A 23 6.72 -13.09 25.69
N VAL A 24 5.60 -12.62 26.25
CA VAL A 24 5.00 -11.31 25.91
C VAL A 24 6.01 -10.15 26.05
N ALA A 25 6.95 -10.27 26.99
CA ALA A 25 8.02 -9.29 27.17
C ALA A 25 8.96 -9.18 25.95
N ASP A 26 9.18 -10.26 25.21
CA ASP A 26 10.05 -10.31 24.03
C ASP A 26 9.41 -9.62 22.81
N CYS A 27 8.08 -9.58 22.79
CA CYS A 27 7.31 -8.84 21.79
C CYS A 27 7.18 -7.34 22.12
N ARG A 28 7.66 -6.86 23.27
CA ARG A 28 7.58 -5.45 23.67
C ARG A 28 8.05 -4.46 22.61
N PRO A 29 9.16 -4.70 21.86
CA PRO A 29 9.57 -3.79 20.79
C PRO A 29 8.57 -3.74 19.63
N LEU A 30 7.94 -4.87 19.29
CA LEU A 30 6.91 -4.94 18.27
C LEU A 30 5.63 -4.24 18.75
N LEU A 31 5.23 -4.47 20.01
CA LEU A 31 4.10 -3.81 20.64
C LEU A 31 4.31 -2.29 20.67
N GLN A 32 5.50 -1.81 21.07
CA GLN A 32 5.86 -0.39 21.03
C GLN A 32 5.79 0.20 19.62
N GLN A 33 6.23 -0.52 18.59
CA GLN A 33 6.11 -0.06 17.21
C GLN A 33 4.66 -0.01 16.71
N ILE A 34 3.83 -0.98 17.11
CA ILE A 34 2.40 -0.99 16.81
C ILE A 34 1.70 0.16 17.55
N ASP A 35 1.99 0.33 18.84
CA ASP A 35 1.43 1.36 19.70
C ASP A 35 1.80 2.76 19.23
N ALA A 36 3.06 3.01 18.84
CA ALA A 36 3.48 4.30 18.30
C ALA A 36 2.71 4.69 17.02
N ARG A 37 2.40 3.71 16.16
CA ARG A 37 1.62 3.95 14.93
C ARG A 37 0.15 4.19 15.24
N LEU A 38 -0.41 3.45 16.19
CA LEU A 38 -1.79 3.65 16.65
C LEU A 38 -1.93 4.96 17.46
N ALA A 39 -0.86 5.43 18.10
CA ALA A 39 -0.86 6.65 18.91
C ALA A 39 -1.20 7.89 18.08
N VAL A 40 -0.60 8.05 16.89
CA VAL A 40 -0.89 9.20 16.02
C VAL A 40 -2.35 9.22 15.57
N ILE A 41 -2.89 8.06 15.17
CA ILE A 41 -4.30 7.94 14.78
C ILE A 41 -5.20 8.29 15.96
N ARG A 42 -4.92 7.72 17.14
CA ARG A 42 -5.67 7.99 18.38
C ARG A 42 -5.58 9.45 18.81
N GLU A 43 -4.44 10.10 18.58
CA GLU A 43 -4.22 11.51 18.88
C GLU A 43 -5.06 12.41 17.96
N ILE A 44 -5.01 12.17 16.64
CA ILE A 44 -5.82 12.92 15.67
C ILE A 44 -7.30 12.74 15.97
N GLU A 45 -7.76 11.50 16.13
CA GLU A 45 -9.17 11.24 16.51
C GLU A 45 -9.51 11.79 17.89
N GLY A 46 -8.54 11.85 18.81
CA GLY A 46 -8.68 12.52 20.10
C GLY A 46 -8.93 14.02 19.94
N ARG A 47 -8.18 14.70 19.06
CA ARG A 47 -8.38 16.12 18.72
C ARG A 47 -9.73 16.34 18.04
N MET A 48 -10.12 15.48 17.10
CA MET A 48 -11.43 15.54 16.45
C MET A 48 -12.58 15.39 17.45
N ARG A 49 -12.48 14.42 18.37
CA ARG A 49 -13.45 14.21 19.47
C ARG A 49 -13.56 15.41 20.39
N ARG A 50 -12.40 15.96 20.81
CA ARG A 50 -12.37 17.15 21.66
C ARG A 50 -13.01 18.33 20.95
N PHE A 51 -12.67 18.56 19.68
CA PHE A 51 -13.29 19.62 18.89
C PHE A 51 -14.82 19.44 18.82
N LEU A 52 -15.30 18.23 18.53
CA LEU A 52 -16.74 17.97 18.39
C LEU A 52 -17.51 18.20 19.71
N TRP A 53 -17.00 17.70 20.83
CA TRP A 53 -17.75 17.69 22.10
C TRP A 53 -17.42 18.84 23.05
N ARG A 54 -16.23 19.44 22.93
CA ARG A 54 -15.78 20.55 23.79
C ARG A 54 -15.74 21.89 23.06
N GLY A 55 -15.59 21.90 21.73
CA GLY A 55 -15.35 23.14 20.99
C GLY A 55 -14.16 23.90 21.56
N SER A 56 -14.35 25.20 21.83
CA SER A 56 -13.36 26.06 22.51
C SER A 56 -13.48 26.08 24.04
N SER A 57 -14.43 25.35 24.62
CA SER A 57 -14.64 25.30 26.07
C SER A 57 -13.67 24.32 26.74
N MET A 58 -13.22 24.65 27.95
CA MET A 58 -12.44 23.72 28.78
C MET A 58 -13.30 22.56 29.32
N ASN A 59 -14.63 22.74 29.38
CA ASN A 59 -15.57 21.79 29.96
C ASN A 59 -16.44 21.14 28.88
N GLY A 60 -16.41 19.80 28.81
CA GLY A 60 -17.27 18.99 27.94
C GLY A 60 -16.86 17.51 27.94
N TYR A 61 -17.84 16.61 28.01
CA TYR A 61 -17.64 15.16 27.91
C TYR A 61 -18.33 14.62 26.66
N ALA A 62 -17.82 13.49 26.14
CA ALA A 62 -18.41 12.86 24.96
C ALA A 62 -19.77 12.25 25.34
N LYS A 63 -20.84 12.73 24.70
CA LYS A 63 -22.21 12.21 24.92
C LYS A 63 -22.46 10.91 24.17
N VAL A 64 -21.77 10.72 23.05
CA VAL A 64 -21.91 9.56 22.17
C VAL A 64 -20.52 8.99 21.89
N SER A 65 -20.41 7.65 21.86
CA SER A 65 -19.14 7.00 21.55
C SER A 65 -18.67 7.37 20.15
N TRP A 66 -17.36 7.38 19.96
CA TRP A 66 -16.79 7.79 18.68
C TRP A 66 -17.14 6.83 17.54
N ASP A 67 -17.30 5.54 17.84
CA ASP A 67 -17.74 4.55 16.85
C ASP A 67 -19.15 4.84 16.34
N GLN A 68 -20.07 5.28 17.21
CA GLN A 68 -21.42 5.67 16.80
C GLN A 68 -21.41 6.98 16.00
N VAL A 69 -20.57 7.94 16.38
CA VAL A 69 -20.36 9.18 15.61
C VAL A 69 -19.85 8.88 14.19
N CYS A 70 -18.99 7.88 14.04
CA CYS A 70 -18.40 7.51 12.77
C CYS A 70 -19.32 6.73 11.83
N LYS A 71 -20.47 6.23 12.32
CA LYS A 71 -21.47 5.56 11.46
C LYS A 71 -22.06 6.52 10.43
N SER A 72 -22.65 5.97 9.38
CA SER A 72 -23.34 6.77 8.37
C SER A 72 -24.52 7.54 8.96
N LYS A 73 -24.96 8.60 8.27
CA LYS A 73 -26.16 9.36 8.68
C LYS A 73 -27.43 8.50 8.64
N GLN A 74 -27.49 7.51 7.74
CA GLN A 74 -28.59 6.56 7.64
C GLN A 74 -28.67 5.64 8.85
N GLU A 75 -27.52 5.30 9.45
CA GLU A 75 -27.42 4.50 10.68
C GLU A 75 -27.46 5.36 11.96
N GLY A 76 -27.81 6.64 11.85
CA GLY A 76 -27.92 7.57 12.99
C GLY A 76 -26.59 8.17 13.48
N GLY A 77 -25.48 7.97 12.75
CA GLY A 77 -24.19 8.61 13.01
C GLY A 77 -24.03 9.97 12.32
N LEU A 78 -22.85 10.57 12.43
CA LEU A 78 -22.51 11.84 11.77
C LEU A 78 -21.80 11.65 10.41
N GLY A 79 -21.43 10.42 10.06
CA GLY A 79 -20.70 10.08 8.84
C GLY A 79 -19.21 10.47 8.87
N ILE A 80 -18.66 10.76 10.05
CA ILE A 80 -17.24 11.11 10.19
C ILE A 80 -16.38 9.86 9.93
N GLN A 81 -15.54 9.92 8.90
CA GLN A 81 -14.68 8.78 8.55
C GLN A 81 -13.57 8.57 9.59
N ARG A 82 -13.33 7.31 9.94
CA ARG A 82 -12.21 6.89 10.81
C ARG A 82 -10.89 7.28 10.15
N VAL A 83 -9.96 7.86 10.91
CA VAL A 83 -8.68 8.36 10.36
C VAL A 83 -7.86 7.22 9.74
N LEU A 84 -7.98 6.02 10.30
CA LEU A 84 -7.39 4.80 9.74
C LEU A 84 -7.89 4.52 8.31
N HIS A 85 -9.21 4.58 8.08
CA HIS A 85 -9.81 4.32 6.77
C HIS A 85 -9.49 5.44 5.78
N LEU A 86 -9.51 6.70 6.24
CA LEU A 86 -9.07 7.84 5.42
C LEU A 86 -7.63 7.68 4.96
N ASN A 87 -6.72 7.27 5.85
CA ASN A 87 -5.32 7.03 5.48
C ASN A 87 -5.19 5.91 4.44
N GLN A 88 -5.93 4.81 4.59
CA GLN A 88 -5.97 3.75 3.59
C GLN A 88 -6.48 4.26 2.24
N ALA A 89 -7.62 4.96 2.22
CA ALA A 89 -8.19 5.53 1.01
C ALA A 89 -7.23 6.53 0.32
N LEU A 90 -6.54 7.37 1.09
CA LEU A 90 -5.55 8.30 0.56
C LEU A 90 -4.35 7.57 -0.04
N LEU A 91 -3.86 6.51 0.61
CA LEU A 91 -2.79 5.68 0.05
C LEU A 91 -3.25 4.95 -1.22
N CYS A 92 -4.49 4.44 -1.25
CA CYS A 92 -5.09 3.86 -2.46
C CYS A 92 -5.11 4.90 -3.59
N LYS A 93 -5.54 6.12 -3.29
CA LYS A 93 -5.52 7.23 -4.24
C LYS A 93 -4.11 7.51 -4.75
N GLN A 94 -3.09 7.55 -3.89
CA GLN A 94 -1.70 7.75 -4.35
C GLN A 94 -1.20 6.61 -5.24
N VAL A 95 -1.53 5.36 -4.89
CA VAL A 95 -1.22 4.20 -5.75
C VAL A 95 -1.91 4.35 -7.11
N TRP A 96 -3.19 4.72 -7.12
CA TRP A 96 -3.93 4.97 -8.35
C TRP A 96 -3.26 6.03 -9.24
N ARG A 97 -2.84 7.16 -8.66
CA ARG A 97 -2.10 8.20 -9.39
C ARG A 97 -0.80 7.69 -10.01
N LEU A 98 -0.09 6.78 -9.32
CA LEU A 98 1.11 6.14 -9.88
C LEU A 98 0.78 5.21 -11.04
N LEU A 99 -0.33 4.47 -10.96
CA LEU A 99 -0.77 3.57 -12.03
C LEU A 99 -1.26 4.33 -13.27
N GLN A 100 -1.91 5.48 -13.07
CA GLN A 100 -2.34 6.36 -14.15
C GLN A 100 -1.19 7.20 -14.75
N GLU A 101 -0.02 7.17 -14.13
CA GLU A 101 1.11 8.06 -14.44
C GLU A 101 0.67 9.53 -14.52
N ASP A 102 -0.07 9.98 -13.50
CA ASP A 102 -0.47 11.39 -13.39
C ASP A 102 0.76 12.30 -13.56
N ARG A 103 0.63 13.43 -14.26
CA ARG A 103 1.71 14.43 -14.48
C ARG A 103 2.08 15.24 -13.23
N SER A 104 1.89 14.64 -12.06
CA SER A 104 2.30 15.19 -10.77
C SER A 104 3.81 15.06 -10.61
N ILE A 105 4.45 16.13 -10.11
CA ILE A 105 5.89 16.13 -9.78
C ILE A 105 6.27 14.95 -8.87
N TRP A 106 5.40 14.62 -7.92
CA TRP A 106 5.64 13.48 -7.03
C TRP A 106 5.61 12.14 -7.77
N VAL A 107 4.68 11.97 -8.72
CA VAL A 107 4.59 10.75 -9.54
C VAL A 107 5.83 10.63 -10.42
N GLU A 108 6.24 11.69 -11.10
CA GLU A 108 7.47 11.70 -11.90
C GLU A 108 8.71 11.38 -11.07
N TRP A 109 8.81 11.96 -9.87
CA TRP A 109 9.92 11.69 -8.96
C TRP A 109 9.95 10.22 -8.53
N VAL A 110 8.80 9.65 -8.16
CA VAL A 110 8.69 8.24 -7.77
C VAL A 110 9.05 7.33 -8.93
N LEU A 111 8.51 7.57 -10.12
CA LEU A 111 8.80 6.80 -11.32
C LEU A 111 10.30 6.85 -11.66
N ARG A 112 10.92 8.02 -11.58
CA ARG A 112 12.34 8.22 -11.93
C ARG A 112 13.31 7.69 -10.88
N HIS A 113 13.05 7.88 -9.59
CA HIS A 113 14.04 7.62 -8.53
C HIS A 113 13.75 6.35 -7.74
N ARG A 114 12.48 5.98 -7.55
CA ARG A 114 12.08 4.83 -6.74
C ARG A 114 11.79 3.59 -7.58
N LEU A 115 10.93 3.71 -8.60
CA LEU A 115 10.56 2.58 -9.45
C LEU A 115 11.58 2.35 -10.57
N GLN A 116 12.11 3.41 -11.18
CA GLN A 116 13.04 3.32 -12.31
C GLN A 116 12.53 2.34 -13.38
N LYS A 117 13.20 1.19 -13.55
CA LYS A 117 12.82 0.14 -14.49
C LYS A 117 11.91 -0.94 -13.87
N GLN A 118 11.70 -0.94 -12.56
CA GLN A 118 10.83 -1.89 -11.85
C GLN A 118 9.34 -1.52 -12.01
N SER A 119 8.47 -2.50 -11.80
CA SER A 119 7.04 -2.27 -11.64
C SER A 119 6.68 -2.07 -10.17
N LEU A 120 5.57 -1.39 -9.90
CA LEU A 120 4.99 -1.29 -8.55
C LEU A 120 4.75 -2.69 -7.96
N TRP A 121 4.36 -3.65 -8.79
CA TRP A 121 3.97 -5.00 -8.37
C TRP A 121 5.14 -5.90 -7.99
N THR A 122 6.32 -5.62 -8.54
CA THR A 122 7.55 -6.42 -8.38
C THR A 122 8.63 -5.70 -7.59
N SER A 123 8.33 -4.49 -7.09
CA SER A 123 9.29 -3.66 -6.35
C SER A 123 9.69 -4.34 -5.03
N LYS A 124 10.99 -4.48 -4.80
CA LYS A 124 11.52 -5.03 -3.54
C LYS A 124 11.28 -4.06 -2.39
N THR A 125 10.80 -4.58 -1.27
CA THR A 125 10.48 -3.76 -0.08
C THR A 125 11.52 -3.87 1.03
N THR A 126 12.49 -4.78 0.97
CA THR A 126 13.40 -5.12 2.09
C THR A 126 14.05 -3.89 2.73
N THR A 127 14.73 -3.07 1.93
CA THR A 127 15.41 -1.84 2.35
C THR A 127 14.57 -0.57 2.18
N ALA A 128 13.31 -0.72 1.79
CA ALA A 128 12.47 0.43 1.48
C ALA A 128 11.99 1.16 2.75
N PRO A 129 11.81 2.49 2.69
CA PRO A 129 11.19 3.25 3.77
C PRO A 129 9.80 2.72 4.11
N TRP A 130 9.38 2.93 5.36
CA TRP A 130 8.09 2.42 5.84
C TRP A 130 6.89 2.89 5.00
N CYS A 131 6.87 4.16 4.59
CA CYS A 131 5.81 4.71 3.74
C CYS A 131 5.68 3.95 2.42
N TRP A 132 6.82 3.60 1.79
CA TRP A 132 6.84 2.80 0.58
C TRP A 132 6.34 1.38 0.82
N LYS A 133 6.75 0.75 1.93
CA LYS A 133 6.24 -0.57 2.34
C LYS A 133 4.71 -0.55 2.48
N GLN A 134 4.13 0.51 3.03
CA GLN A 134 2.66 0.65 3.11
C GLN A 134 2.00 0.85 1.74
N MET A 135 2.60 1.64 0.85
CA MET A 135 2.08 1.83 -0.50
C MET A 135 2.06 0.51 -1.29
N ILE A 136 3.13 -0.28 -1.22
CA ILE A 136 3.19 -1.60 -1.86
C ILE A 136 2.19 -2.56 -1.21
N LYS A 137 2.05 -2.53 0.12
CA LYS A 137 1.02 -3.34 0.80
C LYS A 137 -0.38 -3.03 0.29
N ILE A 138 -0.71 -1.74 0.13
CA ILE A 138 -2.02 -1.31 -0.37
C ILE A 138 -2.21 -1.63 -1.85
N SER A 139 -1.17 -1.50 -2.69
CA SER A 139 -1.29 -1.88 -4.09
C SER A 139 -1.70 -3.35 -4.24
N HIS A 140 -1.10 -4.25 -3.46
CA HIS A 140 -1.50 -5.66 -3.47
C HIS A 140 -2.95 -5.91 -3.03
N LEU A 141 -3.49 -5.09 -2.13
CA LEU A 141 -4.91 -5.15 -1.75
C LEU A 141 -5.84 -4.66 -2.86
N LEU A 142 -5.39 -3.70 -3.67
CA LEU A 142 -6.16 -3.21 -4.82
C LEU A 142 -6.11 -4.17 -6.00
N LYS A 143 -5.07 -5.01 -6.11
CA LYS A 143 -4.83 -5.91 -7.25
C LYS A 143 -6.08 -6.71 -7.71
N PRO A 144 -6.91 -7.31 -6.83
CA PRO A 144 -8.08 -8.08 -7.28
C PRO A 144 -9.18 -7.22 -7.92
N GLY A 145 -9.24 -5.92 -7.61
CA GLY A 145 -10.23 -4.99 -8.17
C GLY A 145 -9.72 -4.17 -9.34
N LEU A 146 -8.52 -4.47 -9.86
CA LEU A 146 -7.92 -3.77 -10.98
C LEU A 146 -7.98 -4.65 -12.22
N ASP A 147 -8.65 -4.16 -13.25
CA ASP A 147 -8.57 -4.73 -14.59
C ASP A 147 -7.56 -3.94 -15.44
N TYR A 148 -6.76 -4.64 -16.23
CA TYR A 148 -5.68 -4.04 -17.01
C TYR A 148 -5.94 -4.26 -18.50
N ARG A 149 -6.11 -3.19 -19.27
CA ARG A 149 -6.18 -3.28 -20.74
C ARG A 149 -4.86 -2.86 -21.36
N VAL A 150 -4.29 -3.77 -22.14
CA VAL A 150 -3.01 -3.58 -22.84
C VAL A 150 -3.19 -2.54 -23.94
N GLY A 151 -2.48 -1.42 -23.82
CA GLY A 151 -2.46 -0.34 -24.82
C GLY A 151 -1.39 -0.55 -25.90
N ASP A 152 -0.83 0.56 -26.40
CA ASP A 152 0.18 0.59 -27.47
C ASP A 152 1.56 0.00 -27.11
N GLY A 153 1.72 -0.51 -25.89
CA GLY A 153 2.95 -1.15 -25.43
C GLY A 153 4.09 -0.19 -25.04
N SER A 154 3.91 1.13 -25.16
CA SER A 154 4.97 2.11 -24.86
C SER A 154 5.31 2.19 -23.36
N LYS A 155 4.29 2.00 -22.51
CA LYS A 155 4.37 2.07 -21.05
C LYS A 155 4.34 0.70 -20.37
N PHE A 156 3.82 -0.30 -21.06
CA PHE A 156 3.58 -1.64 -20.54
C PHE A 156 4.87 -2.45 -20.39
N LYS A 157 5.05 -3.08 -19.22
CA LYS A 157 6.17 -3.99 -18.94
C LYS A 157 5.66 -5.43 -18.87
N LEU A 158 5.69 -6.13 -20.00
CA LEU A 158 5.17 -7.50 -20.19
C LEU A 158 5.48 -8.45 -19.02
N TRP A 159 6.72 -8.43 -18.54
CA TRP A 159 7.19 -9.33 -17.51
C TRP A 159 6.84 -8.91 -16.08
N LEU A 160 6.71 -7.61 -15.84
CA LEU A 160 6.65 -7.03 -14.50
C LEU A 160 5.25 -6.54 -14.11
N ASP A 161 4.39 -6.25 -15.08
CA ASP A 161 3.04 -5.75 -14.84
C ASP A 161 2.00 -6.87 -14.69
N VAL A 162 0.92 -6.58 -13.96
CA VAL A 162 -0.21 -7.48 -13.77
C VAL A 162 -1.21 -7.25 -14.90
N TRP A 163 -1.14 -8.08 -15.93
CA TRP A 163 -2.10 -8.06 -17.05
C TRP A 163 -2.88 -9.37 -17.19
N HIS A 164 -2.60 -10.34 -16.31
CA HIS A 164 -3.26 -11.63 -16.24
C HIS A 164 -3.57 -11.95 -14.78
N GLU A 165 -4.64 -12.70 -14.53
CA GLU A 165 -5.14 -13.03 -13.18
C GLU A 165 -4.06 -13.70 -12.29
N LYS A 166 -3.21 -14.52 -12.92
CA LYS A 166 -2.07 -15.19 -12.28
C LYS A 166 -0.94 -14.25 -11.85
N GLY A 167 -1.04 -12.94 -12.11
CA GLY A 167 -0.02 -11.94 -11.78
C GLY A 167 1.06 -11.78 -12.86
N PRO A 168 2.17 -11.10 -12.52
CA PRO A 168 3.24 -10.82 -13.47
C PRO A 168 3.92 -12.10 -13.96
N LEU A 169 4.27 -12.15 -15.26
CA LEU A 169 4.91 -13.33 -15.85
C LEU A 169 6.25 -13.68 -15.20
N ILE A 170 7.00 -12.69 -14.68
CA ILE A 170 8.30 -12.93 -14.04
C ILE A 170 8.19 -13.84 -12.81
N HIS A 171 7.02 -13.94 -12.18
CA HIS A 171 6.80 -14.85 -11.05
C HIS A 171 6.69 -16.32 -11.49
N HIS A 172 6.16 -16.58 -12.70
CA HIS A 172 6.00 -17.93 -13.24
C HIS A 172 7.20 -18.36 -14.08
N TYR A 173 7.84 -17.39 -14.74
CA TYR A 173 9.01 -17.61 -15.59
C TYR A 173 10.15 -16.64 -15.20
N PRO A 174 10.89 -16.93 -14.11
CA PRO A 174 11.92 -16.02 -13.60
C PRO A 174 13.05 -15.73 -14.59
N ARG A 175 13.36 -16.69 -15.47
CA ARG A 175 14.34 -16.55 -16.56
C ARG A 175 13.72 -16.14 -17.89
N GLY A 176 12.41 -15.93 -17.94
CA GLY A 176 11.65 -15.63 -19.15
C GLY A 176 12.25 -14.50 -20.01
N PRO A 177 12.61 -13.33 -19.46
CA PRO A 177 13.21 -12.24 -20.23
C PRO A 177 14.52 -12.62 -20.92
N LEU A 178 15.30 -13.54 -20.32
CA LEU A 178 16.59 -13.99 -20.84
C LEU A 178 16.43 -15.19 -21.79
N ALA A 179 15.46 -16.07 -21.53
CA ALA A 179 15.29 -17.34 -22.22
C ALA A 179 14.42 -17.25 -23.49
N THR A 180 13.48 -16.30 -23.54
CA THR A 180 12.51 -16.20 -24.64
C THR A 180 12.90 -15.20 -25.73
N GLY A 181 13.90 -14.35 -25.47
CA GLY A 181 14.25 -13.22 -26.35
C GLY A 181 13.17 -12.14 -26.44
N LEU A 182 12.06 -12.25 -25.68
CA LEU A 182 10.99 -11.27 -25.71
C LEU A 182 11.42 -9.98 -24.99
N PRO A 183 11.23 -8.81 -25.62
CA PRO A 183 11.66 -7.54 -25.05
C PRO A 183 10.89 -7.21 -23.77
N SER A 184 11.57 -6.54 -22.82
CA SER A 184 10.98 -6.09 -21.55
C SER A 184 9.82 -5.11 -21.73
N ARG A 185 9.77 -4.44 -22.88
CA ARG A 185 8.69 -3.59 -23.37
C ARG A 185 8.12 -4.26 -24.62
N PHE A 186 6.85 -4.63 -24.58
CA PHE A 186 6.22 -5.32 -25.70
C PHE A 186 5.31 -4.34 -26.43
N ILE A 187 5.66 -4.01 -27.67
CA ILE A 187 4.81 -3.21 -28.57
C ILE A 187 3.88 -4.20 -29.26
N THR A 188 2.58 -4.10 -29.05
CA THR A 188 1.60 -4.81 -29.89
C THR A 188 1.23 -3.92 -31.07
N TYR A 189 1.19 -4.47 -32.28
CA TYR A 189 0.77 -3.71 -33.46
C TYR A 189 -0.75 -3.55 -33.48
N ARG A 190 -1.19 -2.39 -33.98
CA ARG A 190 -2.58 -1.95 -34.04
C ARG A 190 -3.35 -2.78 -35.08
N SER A 191 -4.31 -3.60 -34.65
CA SER A 191 -5.43 -4.01 -35.50
C SER A 191 -6.57 -3.01 -35.31
N ALA A 192 -7.06 -2.45 -36.42
CA ALA A 192 -7.88 -1.24 -36.50
C ALA A 192 -9.33 -1.37 -35.99
N ALA A 193 -9.63 -2.29 -35.08
CA ALA A 193 -11.00 -2.47 -34.60
C ALA A 193 -11.03 -3.03 -33.17
N ALA A 194 -10.81 -2.18 -32.17
CA ALA A 194 -11.37 -2.35 -30.82
C ALA A 194 -11.02 -1.16 -29.90
N TRP A 195 -12.07 -0.62 -29.29
CA TRP A 195 -12.17 0.44 -28.28
C TRP A 195 -10.92 0.71 -27.41
N VAL A 196 -10.49 1.98 -27.42
CA VAL A 196 -9.53 2.63 -26.51
C VAL A 196 -9.99 2.47 -25.05
N LEU A 197 -9.08 2.12 -24.14
CA LEU A 197 -9.37 2.22 -22.70
C LEU A 197 -8.99 3.62 -22.19
N GLU A 198 -9.97 4.52 -22.11
CA GLU A 198 -10.05 5.39 -20.94
C GLU A 198 -10.34 4.49 -19.74
N LEU A 199 -9.54 4.58 -18.68
CA LEU A 199 -9.74 3.85 -17.44
C LEU A 199 -10.99 4.43 -16.74
N ALA A 200 -12.16 4.09 -17.29
CA ALA A 200 -13.44 4.43 -16.74
C ALA A 200 -13.55 3.77 -15.37
N VAL A 201 -13.73 4.62 -14.36
CA VAL A 201 -14.35 4.27 -13.10
C VAL A 201 -15.57 3.40 -13.44
N GLY A 202 -15.65 2.22 -12.85
CA GLY A 202 -16.83 1.40 -12.98
C GLY A 202 -18.04 2.19 -12.47
N ASP A 203 -18.84 2.70 -13.39
CA ASP A 203 -20.25 2.94 -13.12
C ASP A 203 -20.88 1.57 -12.88
N ARG A 204 -21.30 1.33 -11.64
CA ARG A 204 -22.51 0.59 -11.27
C ARG A 204 -22.77 0.69 -9.75
N LEU A 205 -23.77 1.54 -9.46
CA LEU A 205 -24.67 1.63 -8.31
C LEU A 205 -24.07 2.03 -6.95
#